data_AF-A0A139Y2S8-F1
#
_entry.id   AF-A0A139Y2S8-F1
#
_cell.length_a   1.000
_cell.length_b   1.000
_cell.length_c   1.000
_cell.angle_alpha   90.00
_cell.angle_beta   90.00
_cell.angle_gamma   90.00
#
_symmetry.space_group_name_H-M   'P 1'
#
loop_
_entity.id
_entity.type
_entity.pdbx_description
1 polymer ?
#
loop_
_entity_poly.entity_id
_entity_poly.type
_entity_poly.pdbx_seq_one_letter_code
_entity_poly.pdbx_strand_id
1 'polypeptide(L)'
;DGTTLVQNQKKGDYSIVQFLRKGWLDKSMHMIRAIVFSASGRPVYRLSGSWSHALYVEEYEQGRLLPNAPPQVPGSSMRDYWRSEGPPPSDGPDNKLQHLIQGFWDTVPVKEGSRRLVWRPAVRPAHSDAYYGFGYLTMELNEVTAEYNPEKGAVVAPTDSRFRPDQKLYEEGRVEEAIEEKTRLEEKQRSAARLRPRGEDDYDPLWFAKGEDPITHEPAWIYKGGYWEAKAEGGFPDSPDIF
;
A
#
# COMPACT_ATOMS: atom_id res chain seq x y z
N ASP A 1 0.59 13.75 2.36
CA ASP A 1 0.53 13.97 3.83
C ASP A 1 -0.73 13.33 4.38
N GLY A 2 -0.81 13.13 5.69
CA GLY A 2 -1.97 12.48 6.31
C GLY A 2 -1.60 11.72 7.58
N THR A 3 -2.61 11.31 8.33
CA THR A 3 -2.44 10.51 9.55
C THR A 3 -3.20 9.20 9.38
N THR A 4 -2.56 8.10 9.74
CA THR A 4 -3.06 6.74 9.54
C THR A 4 -2.93 5.96 10.83
N LEU A 5 -3.94 5.15 11.13
CA LEU A 5 -3.94 4.18 12.21
C LEU A 5 -3.59 2.79 11.65
N VAL A 6 -2.65 2.10 12.28
CA VAL A 6 -2.35 0.69 12.04
C VAL A 6 -2.59 -0.06 13.34
N GLN A 7 -3.47 -1.06 13.34
CA GLN A 7 -3.86 -1.78 14.56
C GLN A 7 -3.67 -3.28 14.41
N ASN A 8 -3.03 -3.89 15.41
CA ASN A 8 -2.99 -5.33 15.58
C ASN A 8 -4.29 -5.81 16.23
N GLN A 9 -5.18 -6.40 15.45
CA GLN A 9 -6.51 -6.84 15.92
C GLN A 9 -6.47 -8.00 16.92
N LYS A 10 -5.36 -8.77 16.98
CA LYS A 10 -5.22 -9.88 17.92
C LYS A 10 -4.69 -9.44 19.28
N LYS A 11 -3.72 -8.53 19.28
CA LYS A 11 -3.02 -8.10 20.50
C LYS A 11 -3.52 -6.76 21.04
N GLY A 12 -4.20 -5.96 20.22
CA GLY A 12 -4.65 -4.62 20.58
C GLY A 12 -3.59 -3.53 20.47
N ASP A 13 -2.31 -3.89 20.27
CA ASP A 13 -1.25 -2.92 19.98
C ASP A 13 -1.58 -2.12 18.72
N TYR A 14 -1.21 -0.84 18.70
CA TYR A 14 -1.52 0.02 17.55
C TYR A 14 -0.41 1.04 17.31
N SER A 15 -0.38 1.62 16.11
CA SER A 15 0.49 2.71 15.74
C SER A 15 -0.28 3.82 15.07
N ILE A 16 0.04 5.06 15.44
CA ILE A 16 -0.41 6.24 14.73
C ILE A 16 0.77 6.73 13.90
N VAL A 17 0.59 6.78 12.58
CA VAL A 17 1.61 7.15 11.59
C VAL A 17 1.20 8.46 10.94
N GLN A 18 2.09 9.44 10.88
CA GLN A 18 1.82 10.73 10.28
C GLN A 18 2.88 11.09 9.22
N PHE A 19 2.41 11.32 7.99
CA PHE A 19 3.17 11.89 6.89
C PHE A 19 3.04 13.41 6.97
N LEU A 20 4.14 14.10 7.30
CA LEU A 20 4.14 15.52 7.55
C LEU A 20 4.01 16.32 6.24
N ARG A 21 3.15 17.36 6.27
CA ARG A 21 3.03 18.33 5.17
C ARG A 21 4.31 19.16 5.07
N LYS A 22 4.73 19.43 3.84
CA LYS A 22 5.77 20.43 3.59
C LYS A 22 5.21 21.83 3.85
N GLY A 23 5.74 22.53 4.86
CA GLY A 23 5.53 23.97 5.02
C GLY A 23 6.30 24.78 3.97
N TRP A 24 5.83 25.97 3.62
CA TRP A 24 6.43 26.81 2.57
C TRP A 24 7.90 27.19 2.86
N LEU A 25 8.29 27.22 4.14
CA LEU A 25 9.64 27.51 4.62
C LEU A 25 10.41 26.27 5.10
N ASP A 26 9.77 25.09 5.06
CA ASP A 26 10.32 23.89 5.68
C ASP A 26 11.19 23.10 4.69
N LYS A 27 12.44 22.86 5.09
CA LYS A 27 13.41 22.03 4.36
C LYS A 27 13.14 20.53 4.53
N SER A 28 12.21 20.14 5.40
CA SER A 28 11.92 18.76 5.77
C SER A 28 10.95 18.08 4.79
N MET A 29 11.44 17.73 3.60
CA MET A 29 10.66 16.96 2.63
C MET A 29 10.55 15.49 3.03
N HIS A 30 9.39 14.90 2.74
CA HIS A 30 9.13 13.46 2.89
C HIS A 30 9.21 12.96 4.33
N MET A 31 9.05 13.85 5.32
CA MET A 31 9.16 13.47 6.71
C MET A 31 7.95 12.65 7.17
N ILE A 32 8.25 11.66 8.00
CA ILE A 32 7.28 10.80 8.64
C ILE A 32 7.63 10.70 10.12
N ARG A 33 6.59 10.65 10.95
CA ARG A 33 6.70 10.25 12.34
C ARG A 33 5.65 9.22 12.67
N ALA A 34 5.94 8.34 13.60
CA ALA A 34 4.94 7.43 14.14
C ALA A 34 5.17 7.17 15.63
N ILE A 35 4.12 6.79 16.33
CA ILE A 35 4.23 6.24 17.69
C ILE A 35 3.60 4.85 17.68
N VAL A 36 4.26 3.90 18.33
CA VAL A 36 3.74 2.56 18.59
C VAL A 36 3.30 2.50 20.04
N PHE A 37 2.07 2.08 20.27
CA PHE A 37 1.43 1.94 21.57
C PHE A 37 1.17 0.47 21.85
N SER A 38 1.32 0.08 23.12
CA SER A 38 0.81 -1.21 23.57
C SER A 38 -0.72 -1.22 23.62
N ALA A 39 -1.31 -2.40 23.74
CA ALA A 39 -2.76 -2.58 23.88
C ALA A 39 -3.43 -1.71 24.97
N SER A 40 -2.70 -1.37 26.04
CA SER A 40 -3.17 -0.48 27.11
C SER A 40 -3.17 1.02 26.76
N GLY A 41 -2.66 1.41 25.59
CA GLY A 41 -2.49 2.82 25.20
C GLY A 41 -1.18 3.46 25.67
N ARG A 42 -0.26 2.68 26.24
CA ARG A 42 1.07 3.19 26.65
C ARG A 42 1.99 3.30 25.43
N PRO A 43 2.64 4.45 25.20
CA PRO A 43 3.62 4.60 24.12
C PRO A 43 4.89 3.77 24.42
N VAL A 44 5.35 3.02 23.42
CA VAL A 44 6.48 2.08 23.54
C VAL A 44 7.65 2.52 22.66
N TYR A 45 7.38 2.84 21.40
CA TYR A 45 8.38 3.31 20.45
C TYR A 45 7.90 4.55 19.73
N ARG A 46 8.84 5.39 19.30
CA ARG A 46 8.59 6.36 18.23
C ARG A 46 9.43 6.04 17.01
N LEU A 47 8.88 6.27 15.83
CA LEU A 47 9.60 6.22 14.57
C LEU A 47 9.72 7.63 14.02
N SER A 48 10.88 7.94 13.45
CA SER A 48 11.17 9.23 12.81
C SER A 48 12.02 9.02 11.57
N GLY A 49 11.89 9.92 10.61
CA GLY A 49 12.77 9.96 9.45
C GLY A 49 12.08 10.45 8.20
N SER A 50 12.59 10.04 7.05
CA SER A 50 12.05 10.37 5.74
C SER A 50 11.69 9.08 5.01
N TRP A 51 10.45 9.00 4.52
CA TRP A 51 9.97 7.83 3.76
C TRP A 51 10.73 7.62 2.44
N SER A 52 11.52 8.61 2.01
CA SER A 52 12.36 8.54 0.81
C SER A 52 13.84 8.27 1.10
N HIS A 53 14.27 8.19 2.37
CA HIS A 53 15.69 8.11 2.73
C HIS A 53 16.02 7.14 3.85
N ALA A 54 15.40 7.28 5.03
CA ALA A 54 15.69 6.41 6.17
C ALA A 54 14.63 6.57 7.25
N LEU A 55 14.28 5.47 7.90
CA LEU A 55 13.45 5.43 9.09
C LEU A 55 14.26 4.92 10.27
N TYR A 56 14.12 5.60 11.39
CA TYR A 56 14.72 5.26 12.67
C TYR A 56 13.62 4.96 13.68
N VAL A 57 13.94 4.14 14.67
CA VAL A 57 13.10 3.90 15.84
C VAL A 57 13.88 4.23 17.11
N GLU A 58 13.18 4.75 18.10
CA GLU A 58 13.66 5.05 19.44
C GLU A 58 12.67 4.48 20.46
N GLU A 59 13.17 4.00 21.59
CA GLU A 59 12.36 3.55 22.73
C GLU A 59 11.89 4.76 23.53
N TYR A 60 10.63 4.77 23.97
CA TYR A 60 10.18 5.72 24.98
C TYR A 60 10.68 5.34 26.37
N GLU A 61 11.02 6.34 27.19
CA GLU A 61 11.36 6.16 28.61
C GLU A 61 10.10 5.74 29.39
N GLN A 62 10.19 4.62 30.10
CA GLN A 62 9.02 4.00 30.72
C GLN A 62 8.60 4.72 32.01
N GLY A 63 7.30 4.93 32.18
CA GLY A 63 6.72 5.50 33.41
C GLY A 63 6.88 7.02 33.56
N ARG A 64 7.43 7.72 32.57
CA ARG A 64 7.65 9.17 32.62
C ARG A 64 6.82 9.90 31.58
N LEU A 65 5.63 10.36 31.99
CA LEU A 65 4.83 11.30 31.21
C LEU A 65 5.00 12.70 31.79
N LEU A 66 5.16 13.72 30.94
CA LEU A 66 5.09 15.10 31.41
C LEU A 66 3.64 15.44 31.83
N PRO A 67 3.42 16.41 32.73
CA PRO A 67 2.08 16.73 33.27
C PRO A 67 1.01 17.03 32.23
N ASN A 68 1.41 17.51 31.05
CA ASN A 68 0.51 17.87 29.95
C ASN A 68 0.35 16.75 28.91
N ALA A 69 0.78 15.52 29.21
CA ALA A 69 0.63 14.40 28.30
C ALA A 69 -0.87 14.09 28.07
N PRO A 70 -1.26 13.74 26.83
CA PRO A 70 -2.62 13.32 26.54
C PRO A 70 -2.97 12.02 27.29
N PRO A 71 -4.26 11.74 27.54
CA PRO A 71 -4.68 10.50 28.15
C PRO A 71 -4.30 9.30 27.26
N GLN A 72 -3.91 8.19 27.90
CA GLN A 72 -3.68 6.93 27.19
C GLN A 72 -5.01 6.40 26.65
N VAL A 73 -5.01 5.98 25.38
CA VAL A 73 -6.19 5.43 24.71
C VAL A 73 -5.98 3.92 24.55
N PRO A 74 -6.74 3.07 25.24
CA PRO A 74 -6.63 1.63 25.05
C PRO A 74 -6.90 1.23 23.59
N GLY A 75 -6.20 0.21 23.10
CA GLY A 75 -6.37 -0.31 21.75
C GLY A 75 -7.82 -0.72 21.45
N SER A 76 -8.54 -1.24 22.44
CA SER A 76 -9.96 -1.59 22.34
C SER A 76 -10.86 -0.41 21.97
N SER A 77 -10.45 0.82 22.26
CA SER A 77 -11.19 2.05 21.97
C SER A 77 -10.81 2.68 20.64
N MET A 78 -9.85 2.10 19.90
CA MET A 78 -9.37 2.69 18.65
C MET A 78 -10.37 2.64 17.49
N ARG A 79 -11.47 1.87 17.62
CA ARG A 79 -12.58 1.90 16.65
C ARG A 79 -13.17 3.30 16.46
N ASP A 80 -13.21 4.12 17.51
CA ASP A 80 -13.70 5.50 17.43
C ASP A 80 -12.80 6.43 16.59
N TYR A 81 -11.61 5.94 16.23
CA TYR A 81 -10.59 6.63 15.45
C TYR A 81 -10.43 6.05 14.04
N TRP A 82 -11.23 5.04 13.68
CA TRP A 82 -11.26 4.54 12.30
C TRP A 82 -11.86 5.61 11.40
N ARG A 83 -11.33 5.73 10.19
CA ARG A 83 -11.75 6.75 9.23
C ARG A 83 -13.23 6.55 8.91
N SER A 84 -14.02 7.62 8.99
CA SER A 84 -15.38 7.66 8.46
C SER A 84 -15.35 8.06 6.98
N GLU A 85 -16.14 7.40 6.13
CA GLU A 85 -16.41 7.84 4.76
C GLU A 85 -16.92 9.30 4.75
N GLY A 86 -16.12 10.25 4.27
CA GLY A 86 -16.47 11.67 4.12
C GLY A 86 -15.34 12.66 4.46
N PRO A 87 -15.40 13.92 3.99
CA PRO A 87 -14.48 14.96 4.45
C PRO A 87 -14.66 15.17 5.95
N PRO A 88 -13.58 15.17 6.76
CA PRO A 88 -13.73 15.24 8.20
C PRO A 88 -14.35 16.59 8.60
N PRO A 89 -15.38 16.61 9.47
CA PRO A 89 -15.64 17.77 10.31
C PRO A 89 -14.36 18.17 11.07
N SER A 90 -14.28 19.38 11.63
CA SER A 90 -13.11 19.80 12.43
C SER A 90 -12.74 18.79 13.54
N ASP A 91 -13.72 18.00 14.00
CA ASP A 91 -13.56 17.00 15.07
C ASP A 91 -13.53 15.54 14.56
N GLY A 92 -13.23 15.33 13.27
CA GLY A 92 -13.18 14.00 12.67
C GLY A 92 -12.06 13.11 13.24
N PRO A 93 -12.14 11.77 13.02
CA PRO A 93 -11.16 10.79 13.50
C PRO A 93 -9.69 11.16 13.17
N ASP A 94 -9.45 11.64 11.96
CA ASP A 94 -8.12 12.05 11.49
C ASP A 94 -7.53 13.21 12.33
N ASN A 95 -8.36 14.18 12.74
CA ASN A 95 -7.91 15.30 13.58
C ASN A 95 -7.65 14.83 15.02
N LYS A 96 -8.50 13.96 15.56
CA LYS A 96 -8.26 13.34 16.88
C LYS A 96 -6.94 12.57 16.92
N LEU A 97 -6.63 11.79 15.88
CA LEU A 97 -5.36 11.09 15.74
C LEU A 97 -4.18 12.07 15.67
N GLN A 98 -4.31 13.17 14.91
CA GLN A 98 -3.28 14.22 14.82
C GLN A 98 -2.98 14.85 16.18
N HIS A 99 -4.01 15.21 16.94
CA HIS A 99 -3.83 15.76 18.29
C HIS A 99 -3.18 14.75 19.24
N LEU A 100 -3.60 13.49 19.18
CA LEU A 100 -3.07 12.43 20.03
C LEU A 100 -1.58 12.16 19.78
N ILE A 101 -1.18 12.00 18.50
CA ILE A 101 0.23 11.79 18.16
C ILE A 101 1.08 13.01 18.50
N GLN A 102 0.61 14.24 18.23
CA GLN A 102 1.35 15.46 18.59
C GLN A 102 1.57 15.56 20.11
N GLY A 103 0.51 15.32 20.89
CA GLY A 103 0.59 15.38 22.36
C GLY A 103 1.63 14.40 22.91
N PHE A 104 1.60 13.13 22.51
CA PHE A 104 2.59 12.16 22.97
C PHE A 104 3.99 12.41 22.40
N TRP A 105 4.09 12.96 21.18
CA TRP A 105 5.38 13.29 20.58
C TRP A 105 6.15 14.33 21.40
N ASP A 106 5.43 15.33 21.94
CA ASP A 106 6.04 16.44 22.68
C ASP A 106 6.24 16.15 24.17
N THR A 107 5.49 15.17 24.72
CA THR A 107 5.39 14.98 26.18
C THR A 107 6.01 13.70 26.71
N VAL A 108 6.50 12.82 25.84
CA VAL A 108 7.13 11.55 26.25
C VAL A 108 8.61 11.56 25.85
N PRO A 109 9.54 11.52 26.82
CA PRO A 109 10.96 11.48 26.51
C PRO A 109 11.37 10.12 25.95
N VAL A 110 12.33 10.12 25.02
CA VAL A 110 12.95 8.89 24.52
C VAL A 110 14.12 8.48 25.40
N LYS A 111 14.34 7.18 25.49
CA LYS A 111 15.50 6.58 26.14
C LYS A 111 16.77 6.92 25.35
N GLU A 112 17.72 7.57 26.01
CA GLU A 112 18.99 7.96 25.40
C GLU A 112 19.74 6.74 24.84
N GLY A 113 20.36 6.90 23.67
CA GLY A 113 21.10 5.83 23.00
C GLY A 113 20.24 4.71 22.38
N SER A 114 18.90 4.76 22.48
CA SER A 114 18.02 3.72 21.91
C SER A 114 17.79 3.83 20.40
N ARG A 115 18.28 4.89 19.77
CA ARG A 115 18.04 5.17 18.35
C ARG A 115 18.71 4.12 17.46
N ARG A 116 17.92 3.46 16.61
CA ARG A 116 18.40 2.48 15.62
C ARG A 116 17.74 2.66 14.26
N LEU A 117 18.50 2.41 13.20
CA LEU A 117 17.98 2.37 11.83
C LEU A 117 17.08 1.14 11.66
N VAL A 118 15.88 1.32 11.12
CA VAL A 118 14.93 0.20 10.84
C VAL A 118 14.67 0.00 9.37
N TRP A 119 14.83 1.03 8.55
CA TRP A 119 14.62 0.93 7.11
C TRP A 119 15.39 2.02 6.35
N ARG A 120 15.86 1.66 5.16
CA ARG A 120 16.36 2.59 4.14
C ARG A 120 15.95 2.03 2.76
N PRO A 121 15.68 2.87 1.75
CA PRO A 121 15.39 2.38 0.42
C PRO A 121 16.62 1.68 -0.17
N ALA A 122 16.37 0.74 -1.07
CA ALA A 122 17.43 0.17 -1.89
C ALA A 122 18.07 1.27 -2.74
N VAL A 123 19.37 1.10 -3.03
CA VAL A 123 20.06 1.99 -3.97
C VAL A 123 19.41 1.82 -5.34
N ARG A 124 19.12 2.94 -6.02
CA ARG A 124 18.58 2.87 -7.37
C ARG A 124 19.63 2.32 -8.35
N PRO A 125 19.21 1.58 -9.38
CA PRO A 125 20.09 1.19 -10.47
C PRO A 125 20.82 2.39 -11.07
N ALA A 126 22.02 2.14 -11.60
CA ALA A 126 22.68 3.12 -12.46
C ALA A 126 21.75 3.46 -13.65
N HIS A 127 21.71 4.73 -14.04
CA HIS A 127 20.87 5.23 -15.14
C HIS A 127 19.36 5.03 -14.94
N SER A 128 18.88 4.87 -13.70
CA SER A 128 17.45 4.78 -13.36
C SER A 128 16.63 5.93 -13.96
N ASP A 129 17.21 7.13 -14.11
CA ASP A 129 16.60 8.29 -14.78
C ASP A 129 16.28 8.06 -16.27
N ALA A 130 17.07 7.24 -16.97
CA ALA A 130 16.77 6.82 -18.35
C ALA A 130 15.64 5.76 -18.42
N TYR A 131 15.32 5.12 -17.30
CA TYR A 131 14.30 4.07 -17.18
C TYR A 131 13.21 4.49 -16.18
N TYR A 132 12.60 5.64 -16.43
CA TYR A 132 11.42 6.16 -15.70
C TYR A 132 11.62 6.36 -14.19
N GLY A 133 12.86 6.40 -13.70
CA GLY A 133 13.20 6.49 -12.28
C GLY A 133 12.98 5.19 -11.50
N PHE A 134 12.87 4.05 -12.18
CA PHE A 134 12.59 2.74 -11.59
C PHE A 134 13.72 2.22 -10.70
N GLY A 135 13.34 1.55 -9.61
CA GLY A 135 14.24 0.71 -8.81
C GLY A 135 14.32 -0.71 -9.39
N TYR A 136 15.26 -1.53 -8.89
CA TYR A 136 15.44 -2.92 -9.34
C TYR A 136 14.14 -3.73 -9.30
N LEU A 137 13.40 -3.68 -8.19
CA LEU A 137 12.12 -4.38 -8.07
C LEU A 137 11.17 -4.02 -9.22
N THR A 138 11.04 -2.73 -9.56
CA THR A 138 10.13 -2.29 -10.62
C THR A 138 10.60 -2.75 -12.00
N MET A 139 11.91 -2.77 -12.26
CA MET A 139 12.46 -3.31 -13.50
C MET A 139 12.20 -4.82 -13.66
N GLU A 140 12.14 -5.56 -12.55
CA GLU A 140 11.90 -7.00 -12.54
C GLU A 140 10.42 -7.38 -12.71
N LEU A 141 9.48 -6.47 -12.43
CA LEU A 141 8.03 -6.79 -12.42
C LEU A 141 7.51 -7.33 -13.76
N ASN A 142 8.01 -6.79 -14.87
CA ASN A 142 7.55 -7.16 -16.22
C ASN A 142 8.46 -8.17 -16.93
N GLU A 143 9.53 -8.65 -16.27
CA GLU A 143 10.45 -9.61 -16.87
C GLU A 143 9.80 -10.99 -17.06
N VAL A 144 9.85 -11.52 -18.29
CA VAL A 144 9.43 -12.90 -18.60
C VAL A 144 10.60 -13.85 -18.32
N THR A 145 10.76 -14.26 -17.07
CA THR A 145 11.76 -15.25 -16.67
C THR A 145 11.39 -16.66 -17.15
N ALA A 146 12.28 -17.65 -16.99
CA ALA A 146 12.00 -19.02 -17.39
C ALA A 146 10.77 -19.63 -16.67
N GLU A 147 10.50 -19.22 -15.43
CA GLU A 147 9.31 -19.66 -14.66
C GLU A 147 8.00 -19.10 -15.22
N TYR A 148 8.07 -18.03 -16.03
CA TYR A 148 6.93 -17.37 -16.62
C TYR A 148 6.92 -17.41 -18.15
N ASN A 149 7.80 -18.20 -18.80
CA ASN A 149 7.84 -18.29 -20.26
C ASN A 149 7.09 -19.55 -20.76
N PRO A 150 5.93 -19.41 -21.44
CA PRO A 150 5.19 -20.55 -21.99
C PRO A 150 5.99 -21.39 -23.00
N GLU A 151 6.89 -20.79 -23.76
CA GLU A 151 7.78 -21.50 -24.70
C GLU A 151 8.76 -22.44 -23.97
N LYS A 152 9.02 -22.18 -22.68
CA LYS A 152 9.84 -23.02 -21.79
C LYS A 152 8.99 -23.96 -20.92
N GLY A 153 7.68 -24.06 -21.18
CA GLY A 153 6.76 -24.93 -20.46
C GLY A 153 6.15 -24.30 -19.20
N ALA A 154 6.28 -22.98 -18.99
CA ALA A 154 5.63 -22.32 -17.88
C ALA A 154 4.10 -22.28 -18.05
N VAL A 155 3.37 -22.59 -16.98
CA VAL A 155 1.91 -22.42 -16.91
C VAL A 155 1.62 -21.01 -16.41
N VAL A 156 1.17 -20.12 -17.29
CA VAL A 156 0.84 -18.73 -16.95
C VAL A 156 -0.52 -18.35 -17.53
N ALA A 157 -1.27 -17.52 -16.82
CA ALA A 157 -2.57 -17.06 -17.27
C ALA A 157 -2.41 -16.19 -18.53
N PRO A 158 -3.26 -16.35 -19.55
CA PRO A 158 -3.21 -15.51 -20.76
C PRO A 158 -3.53 -14.04 -20.47
N THR A 159 -4.08 -13.74 -19.29
CA THR A 159 -4.39 -12.39 -18.80
C THR A 159 -3.23 -11.74 -18.02
N ASP A 160 -2.08 -12.41 -17.87
CA ASP A 160 -0.94 -11.88 -17.12
C ASP A 160 -0.31 -10.69 -17.85
N SER A 161 -0.06 -9.60 -17.12
CA SER A 161 0.35 -8.31 -17.71
C SER A 161 1.69 -8.35 -18.44
N ARG A 162 2.56 -9.34 -18.17
CA ARG A 162 3.82 -9.52 -18.91
C ARG A 162 3.62 -9.81 -20.39
N PHE A 163 2.43 -10.29 -20.77
CA PHE A 163 2.07 -10.58 -22.16
C PHE A 163 1.21 -9.48 -22.79
N ARG A 164 0.99 -8.36 -22.10
CA ARG A 164 0.23 -7.24 -22.64
C ARG A 164 1.04 -6.57 -23.77
N PRO A 165 0.58 -6.61 -25.04
CA PRO A 165 1.43 -6.33 -26.19
C PRO A 165 1.87 -4.85 -26.31
N ASP A 166 0.97 -3.91 -25.99
CA ASP A 166 1.28 -2.47 -25.99
C ASP A 166 2.41 -2.12 -25.00
N GLN A 167 2.35 -2.66 -23.78
CA GLN A 167 3.37 -2.45 -22.76
C GLN A 167 4.71 -3.06 -23.18
N LYS A 168 4.71 -4.27 -23.74
CA LYS A 168 5.94 -4.93 -24.21
C LYS A 168 6.60 -4.16 -25.35
N LEU A 169 5.83 -3.74 -26.35
CA LEU A 169 6.34 -2.93 -27.46
C LEU A 169 6.93 -1.60 -26.95
N TYR A 170 6.28 -0.99 -25.96
CA TYR A 170 6.77 0.25 -25.35
C TYR A 170 8.09 0.04 -24.61
N GLU A 171 8.23 -1.04 -23.83
CA GLU A 171 9.48 -1.42 -23.16
C GLU A 171 10.61 -1.73 -24.16
N GLU A 172 10.30 -2.27 -25.35
CA GLU A 172 11.24 -2.49 -26.46
C GLU A 172 11.58 -1.21 -27.26
N GLY A 173 10.99 -0.07 -26.91
CA GLY A 173 11.20 1.21 -27.60
C GLY A 173 10.42 1.37 -28.91
N ARG A 174 9.51 0.45 -29.23
CA ARG A 174 8.65 0.44 -30.43
C ARG A 174 7.39 1.26 -30.18
N VAL A 175 7.58 2.57 -29.98
CA VAL A 175 6.53 3.48 -29.48
C VAL A 175 5.31 3.57 -30.40
N GLU A 176 5.50 3.65 -31.72
CA GLU A 176 4.39 3.76 -32.68
C GLU A 176 3.48 2.52 -32.63
N GLU A 177 4.09 1.34 -32.67
CA GLU A 177 3.36 0.06 -32.60
C GLU A 177 2.68 -0.13 -31.24
N ALA A 178 3.30 0.32 -30.15
CA ALA A 178 2.69 0.30 -28.83
C ALA A 178 1.40 1.14 -28.76
N ILE A 179 1.35 2.28 -29.46
CA ILE A 179 0.16 3.15 -29.51
C ILE A 179 -0.96 2.48 -30.31
N GLU A 180 -0.64 1.85 -31.43
CA GLU A 180 -1.60 1.09 -32.24
C GLU A 180 -2.20 -0.07 -31.44
N GLU A 181 -1.35 -0.87 -30.80
CA GLU A 181 -1.78 -1.99 -29.95
C GLU A 181 -2.59 -1.52 -28.75
N LYS A 182 -2.21 -0.42 -28.10
CA LYS A 182 -2.99 0.18 -27.01
C LYS A 182 -4.40 0.52 -27.49
N THR A 183 -4.52 1.12 -28.67
CA THR A 183 -5.81 1.49 -29.26
C THR A 183 -6.67 0.24 -29.53
N ARG A 184 -6.08 -0.81 -30.12
CA ARG A 184 -6.75 -2.09 -30.36
C ARG A 184 -7.27 -2.72 -29.07
N LEU A 185 -6.45 -2.76 -28.01
CA LEU A 185 -6.82 -3.31 -26.71
C LEU A 185 -7.95 -2.51 -26.03
N GLU A 186 -7.85 -1.17 -26.02
CA GLU A 186 -8.89 -0.30 -25.45
C GLU A 186 -10.20 -0.38 -26.24
N GLU A 187 -10.16 -0.57 -27.57
CA GLU A 187 -11.34 -0.83 -28.41
C GLU A 187 -11.97 -2.20 -28.14
N LYS A 188 -11.15 -3.26 -27.99
CA LYS A 188 -11.62 -4.60 -27.60
C LYS A 188 -12.32 -4.54 -26.23
N GLN A 189 -11.71 -3.88 -25.25
CA GLN A 189 -12.29 -3.69 -23.92
C GLN A 189 -13.59 -2.87 -23.95
N ARG A 190 -13.62 -1.75 -24.69
CA ARG A 190 -14.84 -0.93 -24.86
C ARG A 190 -15.97 -1.69 -25.54
N SER A 191 -15.65 -2.50 -26.54
CA SER A 191 -16.64 -3.32 -27.25
C SER A 191 -17.24 -4.39 -26.35
N ALA A 192 -16.40 -5.09 -25.58
CA ALA A 192 -16.86 -6.05 -24.57
C ALA A 192 -17.72 -5.38 -23.48
N ALA A 193 -17.36 -4.16 -23.06
CA ALA A 193 -18.14 -3.40 -22.08
C ALA A 193 -19.54 -3.01 -22.59
N ARG A 194 -19.69 -2.70 -23.88
CA ARG A 194 -20.99 -2.38 -24.50
C ARG A 194 -21.96 -3.57 -24.53
N LEU A 195 -21.45 -4.79 -24.48
CA LEU A 195 -22.26 -6.02 -24.45
C LEU A 195 -22.84 -6.32 -23.05
N ARG A 196 -22.45 -5.55 -22.02
CA ARG A 196 -22.93 -5.70 -20.64
C ARG A 196 -24.11 -4.74 -20.38
N PRO A 197 -25.37 -5.20 -20.42
CA PRO A 197 -26.55 -4.32 -20.29
C PRO A 197 -26.64 -3.58 -18.95
N ARG A 198 -26.09 -4.14 -17.86
CA ARG A 198 -25.96 -3.51 -16.53
C ARG A 198 -24.55 -2.98 -16.27
N GLY A 199 -23.71 -2.87 -17.29
CA GLY A 199 -22.35 -2.32 -17.16
C GLY A 199 -21.41 -3.23 -16.37
N GLU A 200 -20.73 -2.68 -15.36
CA GLU A 200 -19.78 -3.45 -14.54
C GLU A 200 -20.44 -4.51 -13.67
N ASP A 201 -21.72 -4.35 -13.32
CA ASP A 201 -22.46 -5.31 -12.49
C ASP A 201 -22.71 -6.66 -13.18
N ASP A 202 -22.50 -6.74 -14.50
CA ASP A 202 -22.56 -8.00 -15.26
C ASP A 202 -21.21 -8.72 -15.34
N TYR A 203 -20.12 -8.11 -14.86
CA TYR A 203 -18.80 -8.73 -14.91
C TYR A 203 -18.48 -9.44 -13.59
N ASP A 204 -18.26 -10.76 -13.65
CA ASP A 204 -17.77 -11.55 -12.51
C ASP A 204 -16.26 -11.82 -12.67
N PRO A 205 -15.39 -11.25 -11.81
CA PRO A 205 -13.96 -11.54 -11.85
C PRO A 205 -13.66 -13.01 -11.47
N LEU A 206 -12.68 -13.60 -12.16
CA LEU A 206 -12.36 -15.02 -11.98
C LEU A 206 -11.76 -15.36 -10.61
N TRP A 207 -10.91 -14.48 -10.05
CA TRP A 207 -10.06 -14.84 -8.90
C TRP A 207 -10.49 -14.16 -7.60
N PHE A 208 -11.37 -13.16 -7.68
CA PHE A 208 -11.82 -12.37 -6.53
C PHE A 208 -13.33 -12.17 -6.59
N ALA A 209 -13.96 -12.02 -5.43
CA ALA A 209 -15.37 -11.67 -5.31
C ALA A 209 -15.53 -10.46 -4.38
N LYS A 210 -16.57 -9.65 -4.63
CA LYS A 210 -16.99 -8.63 -3.66
C LYS A 210 -17.48 -9.35 -2.41
N GLY A 211 -16.96 -8.95 -1.26
CA GLY A 211 -17.32 -9.48 0.04
C GLY A 211 -17.10 -8.42 1.11
N GLU A 212 -17.18 -8.87 2.34
CA GLU A 212 -16.97 -8.05 3.52
C GLU A 212 -15.65 -8.45 4.16
N ASP A 213 -14.77 -7.48 4.43
CA ASP A 213 -13.55 -7.76 5.20
C ASP A 213 -13.92 -8.25 6.61
N PRO A 214 -13.41 -9.40 7.06
CA PRO A 214 -13.85 -10.03 8.31
C PRO A 214 -13.46 -9.24 9.57
N ILE A 215 -12.61 -8.22 9.44
CA ILE A 215 -12.12 -7.38 10.53
C ILE A 215 -12.82 -6.02 10.51
N THR A 216 -12.79 -5.34 9.36
CA THR A 216 -13.29 -3.97 9.24
C THR A 216 -14.78 -3.91 8.94
N HIS A 217 -15.36 -5.01 8.43
CA HIS A 217 -16.72 -5.07 7.90
C HIS A 217 -16.94 -4.12 6.71
N GLU A 218 -15.86 -3.64 6.09
CA GLU A 218 -15.93 -2.79 4.90
C GLU A 218 -16.01 -3.64 3.63
N PRO A 219 -16.67 -3.14 2.56
CA PRO A 219 -16.66 -3.80 1.26
C PRO A 219 -15.22 -4.00 0.74
N ALA A 220 -14.87 -5.24 0.42
CA ALA A 220 -13.54 -5.61 -0.06
C ALA A 220 -13.61 -6.64 -1.20
N TRP A 221 -12.54 -6.73 -1.98
CA TRP A 221 -12.34 -7.82 -2.94
C TRP A 221 -11.59 -8.96 -2.27
N ILE A 222 -12.29 -10.07 -2.03
CA ILE A 222 -11.73 -11.24 -1.34
C ILE A 222 -11.29 -12.28 -2.37
N TYR A 223 -10.07 -12.78 -2.23
CA TYR A 223 -9.56 -13.87 -3.05
C TYR A 223 -10.41 -15.13 -2.82
N LYS A 224 -11.05 -15.65 -3.86
CA LYS A 224 -11.95 -16.82 -3.76
C LYS A 224 -11.25 -18.16 -3.99
N GLY A 225 -9.94 -18.16 -4.24
CA GLY A 225 -9.20 -19.35 -4.68
C GLY A 225 -9.22 -19.53 -6.20
N GLY A 226 -8.67 -20.63 -6.68
CA GLY A 226 -8.74 -21.07 -8.07
C GLY A 226 -7.55 -20.65 -8.93
N TYR A 227 -6.93 -19.49 -8.68
CA TYR A 227 -5.80 -19.03 -9.51
C TYR A 227 -4.57 -19.95 -9.39
N TRP A 228 -4.16 -20.27 -8.15
CA TRP A 228 -2.95 -21.07 -7.92
C TRP A 228 -3.20 -22.54 -8.19
N GLU A 229 -4.43 -23.01 -7.96
CA GLU A 229 -4.90 -24.35 -8.28
C GLU A 229 -4.91 -24.56 -9.80
N ALA A 230 -5.50 -23.64 -10.58
CA ALA A 230 -5.46 -23.68 -12.05
C ALA A 230 -4.01 -23.68 -12.57
N LYS A 231 -3.13 -22.86 -11.97
CA LYS A 231 -1.69 -22.87 -12.30
C LYS A 231 -1.06 -24.24 -12.03
N ALA A 232 -1.38 -24.89 -10.91
CA ALA A 232 -0.84 -26.20 -10.54
C ALA A 232 -1.42 -27.34 -11.39
N GLU A 233 -2.68 -27.22 -11.83
CA GLU A 233 -3.39 -28.20 -12.67
C GLU A 233 -3.03 -28.10 -14.15
N GLY A 234 -2.21 -27.10 -14.53
CA GLY A 234 -1.61 -27.02 -15.86
C GLY A 234 -2.34 -26.14 -16.85
N GLY A 235 -3.26 -25.29 -16.42
CA GLY A 235 -3.90 -24.36 -17.35
C GLY A 235 -5.00 -23.48 -16.76
N PHE A 236 -5.42 -22.49 -17.55
CA PHE A 236 -6.44 -21.51 -17.19
C PHE A 236 -7.60 -21.58 -18.19
N PRO A 237 -8.42 -22.66 -18.18
CA PRO A 237 -9.43 -22.90 -19.21
C PRO A 237 -10.51 -21.81 -19.28
N ASP A 238 -10.84 -21.20 -18.13
CA ASP A 238 -11.86 -20.17 -18.02
C ASP A 238 -11.29 -18.74 -18.20
N SER A 239 -9.99 -18.58 -18.45
CA SER A 239 -9.40 -17.26 -18.63
C SER A 239 -9.83 -16.62 -19.94
N PRO A 240 -10.33 -15.36 -19.90
CA PRO A 240 -10.74 -14.65 -21.11
C PRO A 240 -9.53 -14.25 -21.96
N ASP A 241 -9.76 -14.17 -23.26
CA ASP A 241 -8.84 -13.52 -24.18
C ASP A 241 -9.03 -12.00 -24.15
N ILE A 242 -8.11 -11.30 -23.48
CA ILE A 242 -8.15 -9.85 -23.28
C ILE A 242 -7.06 -9.08 -24.02
N PHE A 243 -6.15 -9.78 -24.71
CA PHE A 243 -5.08 -9.16 -25.49
C PHE A 243 -5.32 -9.21 -27.00
#